data_AF-M0IAX4-F1
#
_entry.id   AF-M0IAX4-F1
#
_cell.length_a   1.000
_cell.length_b   1.000
_cell.length_c   1.000
_cell.angle_alpha   90.00
_cell.angle_beta   90.00
_cell.angle_gamma   90.00
#
_symmetry.space_group_name_H-M   'P 1'
#
loop_
_entity.id
_entity.type
_entity.pdbx_description
1 polymer ?
#
loop_
_entity_poly.entity_id
_entity_poly.type
_entity_poly.pdbx_seq_one_letter_code
_entity_poly.pdbx_strand_id
1 'polypeptide(L)'
;MATVTPSVRPTWTDLARRGLATAAVASVANALLLTLVLGTGLVEPFAPLSYPPVVFLSAAGAVAATLVYGLLTGRVTDADRTFFRVAVAVLVASFLPDIGLLYVDPGATVPGVLVLMVMHVVVAAVCVASLTELGWGVPKGNRPDGPEE
;
A
#
# COMPACT_ATOMS: atom_id res chain seq x y z
N MET A 1 -13.33 31.07 28.04
CA MET A 1 -12.00 31.13 27.39
C MET A 1 -11.79 29.77 26.73
N ALA A 2 -12.03 29.65 25.42
CA ALA A 2 -12.01 28.34 24.75
C ALA A 2 -10.55 27.87 24.57
N THR A 3 -10.21 26.76 25.20
CA THR A 3 -8.94 26.06 25.00
C THR A 3 -8.92 25.47 23.60
N VAL A 4 -8.22 26.12 22.67
CA VAL A 4 -7.88 25.54 21.37
C VAL A 4 -6.87 24.42 21.65
N THR A 5 -7.35 23.18 21.69
CA THR A 5 -6.44 22.02 21.75
C THR A 5 -5.64 22.00 20.46
N PRO A 6 -4.29 22.11 20.51
CA PRO A 6 -3.49 22.04 19.29
C PRO A 6 -3.74 20.70 18.62
N SER A 7 -4.16 20.73 17.35
CA SER A 7 -4.26 19.53 16.52
C SER A 7 -2.89 18.87 16.47
N VAL A 8 -2.71 17.74 17.15
CA VAL A 8 -1.45 16.98 17.16
C VAL A 8 -1.25 16.43 15.75
N ARG A 9 -0.43 17.11 14.95
CA ARG A 9 -0.03 16.59 13.64
C ARG A 9 0.85 15.35 13.87
N PRO A 10 0.65 14.25 13.11
CA PRO A 10 1.47 13.06 13.25
C PRO A 10 2.94 13.41 13.03
N THR A 11 3.81 12.92 13.93
CA THR A 11 5.26 13.13 13.80
C THR A 11 5.80 12.24 12.67
N TRP A 12 6.90 12.67 12.03
CA TRP A 12 7.56 11.90 10.96
C TRP A 12 7.94 10.47 11.42
N THR A 13 8.25 10.30 12.70
CA THR A 13 8.55 9.00 13.30
C THR A 13 7.35 8.06 13.30
N ASP A 14 6.13 8.58 13.53
CA ASP A 14 4.90 7.79 13.44
C ASP A 14 4.60 7.36 12.00
N LEU A 15 4.79 8.26 11.04
CA LEU A 15 4.64 7.93 9.62
C LEU A 15 5.68 6.91 9.16
N ALA A 16 6.93 7.01 9.61
CA ALA A 16 7.98 6.05 9.28
C ALA A 16 7.67 4.65 9.86
N ARG A 17 7.20 4.58 11.12
CA ARG A 17 6.81 3.30 11.74
C ARG A 17 5.63 2.67 11.00
N ARG A 18 4.62 3.47 10.64
CA ARG A 18 3.46 3.02 9.86
C ARG A 18 3.87 2.57 8.47
N GLY A 19 4.74 3.31 7.79
CA GLY A 19 5.25 2.93 6.48
C GLY A 19 6.04 1.63 6.50
N LEU A 20 6.88 1.42 7.52
CA LEU A 20 7.62 0.18 7.68
C LEU A 20 6.69 -1.01 7.93
N ALA A 21 5.68 -0.86 8.81
CA ALA A 21 4.68 -1.89 9.04
C ALA A 21 3.87 -2.18 7.76
N THR A 22 3.48 -1.14 7.02
CA THR A 22 2.77 -1.25 5.74
C THR A 22 3.60 -2.02 4.71
N ALA A 23 4.89 -1.69 4.58
CA ALA A 23 5.81 -2.38 3.67
C ALA A 23 6.00 -3.86 4.03
N ALA A 24 6.12 -4.17 5.32
CA ALA A 24 6.21 -5.54 5.79
C ALA A 24 4.93 -6.33 5.48
N VAL A 25 3.76 -5.78 5.80
CA VAL A 25 2.46 -6.43 5.54
C VAL A 25 2.22 -6.63 4.05
N ALA A 26 2.49 -5.62 3.22
CA ALA A 26 2.34 -5.70 1.77
C ALA A 26 3.25 -6.78 1.17
N SER A 27 4.51 -6.83 1.61
CA SER A 27 5.49 -7.82 1.15
C SER A 27 5.09 -9.25 1.53
N VAL A 28 4.65 -9.45 2.78
CA VAL A 28 4.18 -10.76 3.26
C VAL A 28 2.91 -11.19 2.52
N ALA A 29 1.94 -10.29 2.36
CA ALA A 29 0.70 -10.59 1.65
C ALA A 29 0.97 -11.04 0.21
N ASN A 30 1.83 -10.33 -0.52
CA ASN A 30 2.19 -10.71 -1.88
C ASN A 30 3.04 -11.98 -1.95
N ALA A 31 3.95 -12.22 -1.00
CA ALA A 31 4.71 -13.46 -0.94
C ALA A 31 3.79 -14.67 -0.68
N LEU A 32 2.78 -14.53 0.18
CA LEU A 32 1.76 -15.56 0.41
C LEU A 32 0.90 -15.79 -0.82
N LEU A 33 0.47 -14.72 -1.50
CA LEU A 33 -0.28 -14.81 -2.75
C LEU A 33 0.54 -15.53 -3.83
N LEU A 34 1.82 -15.19 -3.99
CA LEU A 34 2.73 -15.85 -4.91
C LEU A 34 2.86 -17.35 -4.58
N THR A 35 3.02 -17.69 -3.30
CA THR A 35 3.12 -19.08 -2.85
C THR A 35 1.87 -19.88 -3.22
N LEU A 36 0.69 -19.30 -3.02
CA LEU A 36 -0.59 -19.91 -3.39
C LEU A 36 -0.67 -20.13 -4.90
N VAL A 37 -0.35 -19.11 -5.70
CA VAL A 37 -0.40 -19.17 -7.17
C VAL A 37 0.55 -20.24 -7.70
N LEU A 38 1.81 -20.25 -7.26
CA LEU A 38 2.80 -21.25 -7.68
C LEU A 38 2.38 -22.67 -7.28
N GLY A 39 1.72 -22.82 -6.12
CA GLY A 39 1.17 -24.11 -5.67
C GLY A 39 0.02 -24.66 -6.53
N THR A 40 -0.66 -23.81 -7.31
CA THR A 40 -1.75 -24.27 -8.20
C THR A 40 -1.26 -24.83 -9.54
N GLY A 41 -0.03 -24.50 -9.97
CA GLY A 41 0.47 -24.85 -11.30
C GLY A 41 -0.27 -24.19 -12.46
N LEU A 42 -1.15 -23.21 -12.21
CA LEU A 42 -1.95 -22.53 -13.23
C LEU A 42 -1.18 -21.48 -14.04
N VAL A 43 0.05 -21.15 -13.61
CA VAL A 43 0.87 -20.09 -14.19
C VAL A 43 2.27 -20.62 -14.46
N GLU A 44 2.74 -20.39 -15.68
CA GLU A 44 4.11 -20.75 -16.08
C GLU A 44 5.15 -19.95 -15.29
N PRO A 45 6.32 -20.54 -14.98
CA PRO A 45 7.40 -19.84 -14.29
C PRO A 45 7.83 -18.60 -15.08
N PHE A 46 7.67 -17.44 -14.45
CA PHE A 46 7.89 -16.14 -15.07
C PHE A 46 8.77 -15.30 -14.15
N ALA A 47 9.83 -14.69 -14.67
CA ALA A 47 10.85 -14.04 -13.84
C ALA A 47 10.28 -12.94 -12.91
N PRO A 48 9.33 -12.08 -13.36
CA PRO A 48 8.62 -11.14 -12.47
C PRO A 48 7.77 -11.80 -11.38
N LEU A 49 7.26 -13.02 -11.60
CA LEU A 49 6.55 -13.82 -10.61
C LEU A 49 7.51 -14.69 -9.78
N SER A 50 8.55 -14.06 -9.26
CA SER A 50 9.49 -14.70 -8.32
C SER A 50 9.60 -13.91 -7.02
N TYR A 51 10.02 -14.56 -5.95
CA TYR A 51 10.05 -13.95 -4.62
C TYR A 51 10.90 -12.66 -4.55
N PRO A 52 12.14 -12.61 -5.09
CA PRO A 52 12.97 -11.41 -4.91
C PRO A 52 12.36 -10.15 -5.55
N PRO A 53 11.91 -10.16 -6.82
CA PRO A 53 11.20 -9.02 -7.41
C PRO A 53 9.91 -8.65 -6.68
N VAL A 54 9.07 -9.64 -6.34
CA VAL A 54 7.76 -9.38 -5.72
C VAL A 54 7.91 -8.71 -4.36
N VAL A 55 8.80 -9.22 -3.50
CA VAL A 55 9.03 -8.65 -2.17
C VAL A 55 9.65 -7.25 -2.29
N PHE A 56 10.65 -7.08 -3.15
CA PHE A 56 11.32 -5.79 -3.32
C PHE A 56 10.37 -4.71 -3.86
N LEU A 57 9.62 -5.00 -4.92
CA LEU A 57 8.69 -4.04 -5.53
C LEU A 57 7.52 -3.71 -4.60
N SER A 58 7.02 -4.69 -3.82
CA SER A 58 5.98 -4.45 -2.83
C SER A 58 6.45 -3.51 -1.73
N ALA A 59 7.66 -3.73 -1.20
CA ALA A 59 8.26 -2.86 -0.20
C ALA A 59 8.51 -1.45 -0.75
N ALA A 60 9.08 -1.35 -1.95
CA ALA A 60 9.35 -0.07 -2.61
C ALA A 60 8.06 0.71 -2.88
N GLY A 61 7.00 0.04 -3.35
CA GLY A 61 5.68 0.63 -3.57
C GLY A 61 5.07 1.18 -2.27
N ALA A 62 5.14 0.41 -1.17
CA ALA A 62 4.64 0.84 0.13
C ALA A 62 5.43 2.02 0.72
N VAL A 63 6.76 2.05 0.54
CA VAL A 63 7.60 3.19 0.94
C VAL A 63 7.23 4.43 0.15
N ALA A 64 7.12 4.32 -1.18
CA ALA A 64 6.71 5.43 -2.04
C ALA A 64 5.32 5.96 -1.65
N ALA A 65 4.36 5.07 -1.39
CA ALA A 65 3.02 5.43 -0.93
C ALA A 65 3.05 6.18 0.41
N THR A 66 3.87 5.73 1.36
CA THR A 66 4.05 6.41 2.66
C THR A 66 4.58 7.82 2.48
N LEU A 67 5.57 8.02 1.60
CA LEU A 67 6.13 9.33 1.29
C LEU A 67 5.07 10.26 0.68
N VAL A 68 4.30 9.77 -0.30
CA VAL A 68 3.21 10.54 -0.92
C VAL A 68 2.18 10.94 0.12
N TYR A 69 1.76 10.02 1.00
CA TYR A 69 0.80 10.32 2.07
C TYR A 69 1.36 11.36 3.07
N GLY A 70 2.61 11.23 3.49
CA GLY A 70 3.29 12.22 4.33
C GLY A 70 3.35 13.61 3.69
N LEU A 71 3.58 13.69 2.38
CA LEU A 71 3.56 14.96 1.65
C LEU A 71 2.17 15.56 1.52
N LEU A 72 1.12 14.73 1.39
CA LEU A 72 -0.27 15.17 1.28
C LEU A 72 -0.81 15.68 2.63
N THR A 73 -0.54 14.96 3.73
CA THR A 73 -0.94 15.38 5.09
C THR A 73 -0.33 16.73 5.49
N GLY A 74 0.83 17.09 4.93
CA GLY A 74 1.44 18.41 5.13
C GLY A 74 0.90 19.54 4.24
N ARG A 75 0.15 19.24 3.17
CA ARG A 75 -0.24 20.24 2.13
C ARG A 75 -1.73 20.35 1.88
N VAL A 76 -2.52 19.32 2.17
CA VAL A 76 -3.92 19.20 1.74
C VAL A 76 -4.82 18.95 2.95
N THR A 77 -5.99 19.60 2.99
CA THR A 77 -6.97 19.47 4.07
C THR A 77 -7.62 18.09 4.10
N ASP A 78 -7.94 17.52 2.93
CA ASP A 78 -8.52 16.17 2.75
C ASP A 78 -7.47 15.18 2.21
N ALA A 79 -6.43 14.90 3.01
CA ALA A 79 -5.31 14.06 2.62
C ALA A 79 -5.76 12.62 2.25
N ASP A 80 -6.66 12.01 3.02
CA ASP A 80 -7.14 10.63 2.81
C ASP A 80 -7.83 10.44 1.46
N ARG A 81 -8.76 11.35 1.14
CA ARG A 81 -9.52 11.29 -0.12
C ARG A 81 -8.61 11.55 -1.32
N THR A 82 -7.65 12.46 -1.16
CA THR A 82 -6.66 12.77 -2.20
C THR A 82 -5.72 11.59 -2.41
N PHE A 83 -5.24 10.99 -1.32
CA PHE A 83 -4.37 9.82 -1.36
C PHE A 83 -5.07 8.63 -2.02
N PHE A 84 -6.33 8.35 -1.69
CA PHE A 84 -7.10 7.29 -2.34
C PHE A 84 -7.16 7.49 -3.87
N ARG A 85 -7.45 8.72 -4.33
CA ARG A 85 -7.48 9.03 -5.78
C ARG A 85 -6.12 8.82 -6.44
N VAL A 86 -5.04 9.27 -5.77
CA VAL A 86 -3.68 9.06 -6.26
C VAL A 86 -3.33 7.57 -6.29
N ALA A 87 -3.67 6.81 -5.25
CA ALA A 87 -3.44 5.38 -5.18
C ALA A 87 -4.16 4.63 -6.31
N VAL A 88 -5.42 4.99 -6.59
CA VAL A 88 -6.18 4.45 -7.73
C VAL A 88 -5.51 4.81 -9.06
N ALA A 89 -5.09 6.07 -9.24
CA ALA A 89 -4.43 6.50 -10.47
C ALA A 89 -3.09 5.76 -10.68
N VAL A 90 -2.29 5.60 -9.63
CA VAL A 90 -1.01 4.87 -9.66
C VAL A 90 -1.23 3.39 -9.90
N LEU A 91 -2.27 2.79 -9.31
CA LEU A 91 -2.65 1.38 -9.53
C LEU A 91 -3.03 1.14 -11.00
N VAL A 92 -3.83 2.03 -11.58
CA VAL A 92 -4.16 1.93 -13.02
C VAL A 92 -2.91 2.13 -13.87
N ALA A 93 -2.05 3.07 -13.50
CA ALA A 93 -0.79 3.31 -14.20
C ALA A 93 0.17 2.11 -14.09
N SER A 94 0.20 1.38 -12.98
CA SER A 94 1.06 0.20 -12.80
C SER A 94 0.64 -0.99 -13.67
N PHE A 95 -0.59 -1.01 -14.18
CA PHE A 95 -1.03 -2.03 -15.12
C PHE A 95 -0.44 -1.85 -16.53
N LEU A 96 0.04 -0.66 -16.89
CA LEU A 96 0.67 -0.44 -18.20
C LEU A 96 1.94 -1.27 -18.36
N PRO A 97 2.90 -1.25 -17.40
CA PRO A 97 4.03 -2.18 -17.38
C PRO A 97 3.61 -3.65 -17.45
N ASP A 98 2.61 -4.06 -16.67
CA ASP A 98 2.12 -5.44 -16.63
C ASP A 98 1.61 -5.91 -18.00
N ILE A 99 0.82 -5.07 -18.68
CA ILE A 99 0.34 -5.34 -20.05
C ILE A 99 1.50 -5.30 -21.04
N GLY A 100 2.45 -4.38 -20.85
CA GLY A 100 3.67 -4.28 -21.66
C GLY A 100 4.47 -5.58 -21.67
N LEU A 101 4.54 -6.29 -20.53
CA LEU A 101 5.23 -7.58 -20.42
C LEU A 101 4.71 -8.62 -21.42
N LEU A 102 3.41 -8.62 -21.74
CA LEU A 102 2.84 -9.53 -22.76
C LEU A 102 3.45 -9.35 -24.15
N TYR A 103 4.02 -8.18 -24.44
CA TYR A 103 4.60 -7.85 -25.74
C TYR A 103 6.12 -7.90 -25.76
N VAL A 104 6.78 -7.72 -24.61
CA VAL A 104 8.26 -7.65 -24.53
C VAL A 104 8.89 -8.93 -24.00
N ASP A 105 8.19 -9.73 -23.20
CA ASP A 105 8.73 -10.95 -22.59
C ASP A 105 8.04 -12.20 -23.17
N PRO A 106 8.80 -13.08 -23.87
CA PRO A 106 8.25 -14.32 -24.41
C PRO A 106 7.66 -15.28 -23.36
N GLY A 107 8.08 -15.15 -22.10
CA GLY A 107 7.56 -15.93 -20.97
C GLY A 107 6.31 -15.35 -20.32
N ALA A 108 5.86 -14.15 -20.72
CA ALA A 108 4.68 -13.53 -20.15
C ALA A 108 3.41 -14.19 -20.70
N THR A 109 2.58 -14.71 -19.80
CA THR A 109 1.27 -15.29 -20.13
C THR A 109 0.16 -14.40 -19.60
N VAL A 110 -1.02 -14.46 -20.23
CA VAL A 110 -2.20 -13.70 -19.76
C VAL A 110 -2.54 -14.01 -18.28
N PRO A 111 -2.57 -15.28 -17.82
CA PRO A 111 -2.76 -15.59 -16.41
C PRO A 111 -1.66 -14.99 -15.51
N GLY A 112 -0.39 -15.05 -15.92
CA GLY A 112 0.72 -14.49 -15.15
C GLY A 112 0.61 -12.96 -14.98
N VAL A 113 0.23 -12.27 -16.04
CA VAL A 113 0.01 -10.81 -16.00
C VAL A 113 -1.19 -10.44 -15.14
N LEU A 114 -2.29 -11.21 -15.20
CA LEU A 114 -3.41 -11.00 -14.28
C LEU A 114 -3.01 -11.18 -12.82
N VAL A 115 -2.15 -12.16 -12.51
CA VAL A 115 -1.61 -12.33 -11.14
C VAL A 115 -0.77 -11.12 -10.72
N LEU A 116 0.09 -10.59 -11.59
CA LEU A 116 0.85 -9.36 -11.30
C LEU A 116 -0.09 -8.18 -11.03
N MET A 117 -1.12 -8.00 -11.84
CA MET A 117 -2.11 -6.93 -11.61
C MET A 117 -2.80 -7.10 -10.25
N VAL A 118 -3.18 -8.33 -9.88
CA VAL A 118 -3.76 -8.62 -8.55
C VAL A 118 -2.78 -8.30 -7.42
N MET A 119 -1.48 -8.61 -7.57
CA MET A 119 -0.46 -8.26 -6.59
C MET A 119 -0.34 -6.74 -6.40
N HIS A 120 -0.47 -5.95 -7.46
CA HIS A 120 -0.52 -4.48 -7.35
C HIS A 120 -1.76 -4.01 -6.59
N VAL A 121 -2.92 -4.63 -6.84
CA VAL A 121 -4.16 -4.34 -6.10
C VAL A 121 -3.98 -4.62 -4.62
N VAL A 122 -3.35 -5.75 -4.25
CA VAL A 122 -3.08 -6.09 -2.85
C VAL A 122 -2.21 -5.04 -2.18
N VAL A 123 -1.11 -4.61 -2.82
CA VAL A 123 -0.22 -3.57 -2.28
C VAL A 123 -0.97 -2.25 -2.10
N ALA A 124 -1.73 -1.83 -3.12
CA ALA A 124 -2.51 -0.60 -3.07
C ALA A 124 -3.57 -0.64 -1.95
N ALA A 125 -4.28 -1.76 -1.80
CA ALA A 125 -5.27 -1.96 -0.76
C ALA A 125 -4.65 -1.90 0.64
N VAL A 126 -3.51 -2.57 0.86
CA VAL A 126 -2.76 -2.51 2.13
C VAL A 126 -2.31 -1.08 2.41
N CYS A 127 -1.76 -0.37 1.43
CA CYS A 127 -1.31 1.01 1.61
C CYS A 127 -2.47 1.95 1.98
N VAL A 128 -3.60 1.86 1.29
CA VAL A 128 -4.80 2.65 1.60
C VAL A 128 -5.31 2.32 3.00
N ALA A 129 -5.47 1.03 3.31
CA ALA A 129 -5.99 0.60 4.61
C ALA A 129 -5.08 1.00 5.78
N SER A 130 -3.76 0.92 5.61
CA SER A 130 -2.81 1.22 6.69
C SER A 130 -2.53 2.71 6.88
N LEU A 131 -2.63 3.51 5.81
CA LEU A 131 -2.28 4.94 5.86
C LEU A 131 -3.48 5.85 6.08
N THR A 132 -4.66 5.49 5.57
CA THR A 132 -5.90 6.26 5.77
C THR A 132 -6.65 5.80 7.01
N GLU A 133 -7.56 6.62 7.55
CA GLU A 133 -8.38 6.27 8.72
C GLU A 133 -9.36 5.09 8.47
N LEU A 134 -9.42 4.55 7.25
CA LEU A 134 -10.36 3.51 6.84
C LEU A 134 -10.00 2.08 7.29
N GLY A 135 -8.75 1.75 7.59
CA GLY A 135 -8.35 0.32 7.64
C GLY A 135 -7.65 -0.18 8.90
N TRP A 136 -6.96 0.66 9.67
CA TRP A 136 -6.41 0.22 10.95
C TRP A 136 -6.97 1.09 12.06
N GLY A 137 -7.79 0.49 12.92
CA GLY A 137 -8.23 1.11 14.17
C GLY A 137 -7.01 1.54 14.97
N VAL A 138 -6.59 2.77 14.76
CA VAL A 138 -5.70 3.48 15.66
C VAL A 138 -6.47 3.48 16.98
N PRO A 139 -5.93 2.88 18.06
CA PRO A 139 -6.51 3.08 19.38
C PRO A 139 -6.67 4.59 19.52
N LYS A 140 -7.91 5.06 19.75
CA LYS A 140 -8.16 6.44 20.16
C LYS A 140 -7.25 6.64 21.36
N GLY A 141 -6.08 7.25 21.15
CA GLY A 141 -5.13 7.46 22.23
C GLY A 141 -5.91 8.15 23.32
N ASN A 142 -5.94 7.55 24.52
CA ASN A 142 -6.78 7.93 25.66
C ASN A 142 -7.17 9.39 25.52
N ARG A 143 -8.40 9.66 25.05
CA ARG A 143 -9.02 10.91 25.44
C ARG A 143 -9.08 10.77 26.95
N PRO A 144 -8.43 11.64 27.73
CA PRO A 144 -8.86 11.77 29.11
C PRO A 144 -10.33 12.15 28.97
N ASP A 145 -11.19 11.22 29.35
CA ASP A 145 -12.61 11.47 29.53
C ASP A 145 -12.67 12.77 30.34
N GLY A 146 -13.38 13.76 29.81
CA GLY A 146 -13.48 15.08 30.41
C GLY A 146 -13.88 14.94 31.88
N PRO A 147 -13.48 15.88 32.74
CA PRO A 147 -13.75 15.77 34.17
C PRO A 147 -15.26 15.57 34.38
N GLU A 148 -15.58 14.50 35.11
CA GLU A 148 -16.89 14.33 35.71
C GLU A 148 -17.11 15.54 36.64
N GLU A 149 -17.99 16.44 36.22
CA GLU A 149 -18.66 17.41 37.10
C GLU A 149 -19.90 16.76 37.73
#